data_AF-A0A329SNG7-F1
#
_entry.id   AF-A0A329SNG7-F1
#
_cell.length_a   1.000
_cell.length_b   1.000
_cell.length_c   1.000
_cell.angle_alpha   90.00
_cell.angle_beta   90.00
_cell.angle_gamma   90.00
#
_symmetry.space_group_name_H-M   'P 1'
#
loop_
_entity.id
_entity.type
_entity.pdbx_description
1 polymer ?
#
loop_
_entity_poly.entity_id
_entity_poly.type
_entity_poly.pdbx_seq_one_letter_code
_entity_poly.pdbx_strand_id
1 'polypeptide(L)'
;MEHPVFTNLPPVQQDALNKLMSLLGHEGVSRLASQGPEAATSRLESLSRYESALLEHVQEKMSAATAAVAASATREGSTRP
;
A
#
# COMPACT_ATOMS: atom_id res chain seq x y z
N MET A 1 16.50 -15.10 -14.77
CA MET A 1 15.52 -15.53 -15.78
C MET A 1 14.50 -14.42 -15.91
N GLU A 2 14.36 -13.84 -17.10
CA GLU A 2 13.30 -12.86 -17.38
C GLU A 2 12.02 -13.63 -17.71
N HIS A 3 10.94 -13.40 -16.95
CA HIS A 3 9.69 -14.10 -17.21
C HIS A 3 8.93 -13.35 -18.33
N PRO A 4 8.71 -13.97 -19.51
CA PRO A 4 8.04 -13.32 -20.64
C PRO A 4 6.59 -12.92 -20.33
N VAL A 5 6.03 -13.44 -19.25
CA VAL A 5 4.70 -13.08 -18.74
C VAL A 5 4.62 -11.63 -18.25
N PHE A 6 5.76 -11.04 -17.84
CA PHE A 6 5.83 -9.70 -17.29
C PHE A 6 6.21 -8.63 -18.32
N THR A 7 6.62 -9.02 -19.54
CA THR A 7 7.13 -8.08 -20.56
C THR A 7 6.02 -7.28 -21.26
N ASN A 8 4.75 -7.67 -21.10
CA ASN A 8 3.59 -6.96 -21.64
C ASN A 8 3.00 -5.94 -20.67
N LEU A 9 3.57 -5.78 -19.48
CA LEU A 9 3.06 -4.81 -18.50
C LEU A 9 3.52 -3.39 -18.88
N PRO A 10 2.62 -2.40 -18.78
CA PRO A 10 2.95 -1.02 -19.09
C PRO A 10 4.09 -0.50 -18.19
N PRO A 11 4.91 0.46 -18.66
CA PRO A 11 6.10 0.94 -17.95
C PRO A 11 5.81 1.40 -16.52
N VAL A 12 4.64 2.02 -16.31
CA VAL A 12 4.19 2.50 -15.00
C VAL A 12 3.98 1.37 -13.97
N GLN A 13 3.70 0.14 -14.43
CA GLN A 13 3.52 -1.03 -13.58
C GLN A 13 4.82 -1.83 -13.37
N GLN A 14 5.88 -1.54 -14.12
CA GLN A 14 7.16 -2.26 -13.98
C GLN A 14 7.86 -1.93 -12.65
N ASP A 15 7.79 -0.70 -12.16
CA ASP A 15 8.33 -0.34 -10.84
C ASP A 15 7.62 -1.10 -9.72
N ALA A 16 6.28 -1.10 -9.76
CA ALA A 16 5.45 -1.84 -8.81
C ALA A 16 5.71 -3.35 -8.89
N LEU A 17 5.91 -3.89 -10.10
CA LEU A 17 6.29 -5.28 -10.31
C LEU A 17 7.67 -5.59 -9.71
N ASN A 18 8.67 -4.75 -9.91
CA ASN A 18 10.00 -4.95 -9.33
C ASN A 18 9.94 -4.99 -7.80
N LYS A 19 9.15 -4.09 -7.19
CA LYS A 19 8.87 -4.12 -5.74
C LYS A 19 8.18 -5.42 -5.32
N LEU A 20 7.14 -5.84 -6.05
CA LEU A 20 6.42 -7.07 -5.78
C LEU A 20 7.34 -8.31 -5.87
N MET A 21 8.19 -8.37 -6.89
CA MET A 21 9.17 -9.45 -7.06
C MET A 21 10.19 -9.47 -5.91
N SER A 22 10.66 -8.29 -5.47
CA SER A 22 11.55 -8.19 -4.32
C SER A 22 10.89 -8.64 -3.01
N LEU A 23 9.58 -8.42 -2.84
CA LEU A 23 8.82 -8.86 -1.66
C LEU A 23 8.55 -10.37 -1.65
N LEU A 24 8.24 -10.94 -2.82
CA LEU A 24 7.87 -12.35 -2.98
C LEU A 24 9.07 -13.30 -2.97
N GLY A 25 10.26 -12.82 -3.35
CA GLY A 25 11.43 -13.65 -3.57
C GLY A 25 11.28 -14.61 -4.75
N HIS A 26 12.33 -15.36 -5.07
CA HIS A 26 12.41 -16.16 -6.29
C HIS A 26 11.27 -17.19 -6.43
N GLU A 27 10.89 -17.88 -5.35
CA GLU A 27 9.81 -18.88 -5.40
C GLU A 27 8.42 -18.23 -5.57
N GLY A 28 8.17 -17.11 -4.90
CA GLY A 28 6.92 -16.38 -5.04
C GLY A 28 6.74 -15.78 -6.43
N VAL A 29 7.83 -15.31 -7.06
CA VAL A 29 7.83 -14.83 -8.45
C VAL A 29 7.55 -15.97 -9.43
N SER A 30 8.15 -17.15 -9.23
CA SER A 30 7.88 -18.32 -10.08
C SER A 30 6.42 -18.77 -10.01
N ARG A 31 5.84 -18.79 -8.80
CA ARG A 31 4.40 -19.08 -8.61
C ARG A 31 3.53 -18.03 -9.29
N LEU A 32 3.82 -16.75 -9.12
CA LEU A 32 3.07 -15.67 -9.78
C LEU A 32 3.15 -15.78 -11.31
N ALA A 33 4.34 -16.06 -11.85
CA ALA A 33 4.54 -16.25 -13.28
C ALA A 33 3.77 -17.46 -13.83
N SER A 34 3.64 -18.54 -13.04
CA SER A 34 2.86 -19.73 -13.43
C SER A 34 1.34 -19.47 -13.48
N GLN A 35 0.86 -18.43 -12.80
CA GLN A 35 -0.56 -18.05 -12.77
C GLN A 35 -0.96 -17.15 -13.94
N GLY A 36 0.00 -16.69 -14.74
CA GLY A 36 -0.24 -15.84 -15.90
C GLY A 36 -0.20 -14.33 -15.62
N PRO A 37 -0.29 -13.51 -16.67
CA PRO A 37 -0.13 -12.06 -16.57
C PRO A 37 -1.29 -11.39 -15.83
N GLU A 38 -2.51 -11.92 -15.91
CA GLU A 38 -3.68 -11.38 -15.22
C GLU A 38 -3.53 -11.50 -13.70
N ALA A 39 -2.95 -12.60 -13.22
CA ALA A 39 -2.67 -12.78 -11.80
C ALA A 39 -1.63 -11.77 -11.30
N ALA A 40 -0.63 -11.46 -12.11
CA ALA A 40 0.35 -10.43 -11.82
C ALA A 40 -0.30 -9.05 -11.71
N THR A 41 -1.11 -8.67 -12.71
CA THR A 41 -1.84 -7.39 -12.70
C THR A 41 -2.78 -7.29 -11.51
N SER A 42 -3.57 -8.33 -11.23
CA SER A 42 -4.48 -8.37 -10.08
C SER A 42 -3.73 -8.22 -8.75
N ARG A 43 -2.57 -8.86 -8.62
CA ARG A 43 -1.73 -8.75 -7.43
C ARG A 43 -1.16 -7.35 -7.26
N LEU A 44 -0.75 -6.70 -8.35
CA LEU A 44 -0.28 -5.31 -8.35
C LEU A 44 -1.40 -4.34 -7.94
N GLU A 45 -2.59 -4.49 -8.49
CA GLU A 45 -3.75 -3.67 -8.10
C GLU A 45 -4.13 -3.88 -6.63
N SER A 46 -4.10 -5.12 -6.15
CA SER A 46 -4.35 -5.42 -4.75
C SER A 46 -3.32 -4.78 -3.84
N LEU A 47 -2.04 -4.78 -4.23
CA LEU A 47 -0.97 -4.14 -3.48
C LEU A 47 -1.19 -2.63 -3.43
N SER A 48 -1.50 -2.02 -4.57
CA SER A 48 -1.79 -0.57 -4.65
C SER A 48 -3.00 -0.18 -3.78
N ARG A 49 -4.09 -0.95 -3.82
CA ARG A 49 -5.26 -0.70 -2.95
C ARG A 49 -4.92 -0.82 -1.47
N TYR A 50 -4.10 -1.81 -1.10
CA TYR A 50 -3.66 -1.97 0.28
C TYR A 50 -2.82 -0.79 0.76
N GLU A 51 -1.87 -0.32 -0.06
CA GLU A 51 -1.05 0.86 0.26
C GLU A 51 -1.92 2.11 0.42
N SER A 52 -2.88 2.35 -0.49
CA SER A 52 -3.82 3.47 -0.37
C SER A 52 -4.66 3.38 0.90
N ALA A 53 -5.25 2.23 1.20
CA ALA A 53 -6.06 2.04 2.40
C ALA A 53 -5.23 2.20 3.70
N LEU A 54 -3.97 1.79 3.68
CA LEU A 54 -3.06 1.97 4.80
C LEU A 54 -2.75 3.46 5.03
N LEU A 55 -2.51 4.23 3.96
CA LEU A 55 -2.29 5.67 4.03
C LEU A 55 -3.53 6.40 4.57
N GLU A 56 -4.72 6.09 4.05
CA GLU A 56 -5.99 6.63 4.53
C GLU A 56 -6.17 6.34 6.03
N HIS A 57 -5.95 5.09 6.45
CA HIS A 57 -6.08 4.71 7.86
C HIS A 57 -5.12 5.47 8.78
N VAL A 58 -3.87 5.66 8.35
CA VAL A 58 -2.89 6.45 9.11
C VAL A 58 -3.32 7.91 9.20
N GLN A 59 -3.83 8.48 8.11
CA GLN A 59 -4.30 9.86 8.07
C GLN A 59 -5.53 10.07 8.97
N GLU A 60 -6.49 9.15 8.96
CA GLU A 60 -7.65 9.16 9.85
C GLU A 60 -7.22 9.14 11.32
N LYS A 61 -6.28 8.25 11.68
CA LYS A 61 -5.76 8.16 13.05
C LYS A 61 -5.05 9.44 13.48
N MET A 62 -4.28 10.06 12.59
CA MET A 62 -3.62 11.34 12.88
C MET A 62 -4.64 12.47 13.07
N SER A 63 -5.69 12.51 12.26
CA SER A 63 -6.79 13.48 12.39
C SER A 63 -7.52 13.31 13.73
N ALA A 64 -7.87 12.08 14.09
CA ALA A 64 -8.51 11.77 15.37
C ALA A 64 -7.63 12.14 16.57
N ALA A 65 -6.32 11.86 16.49
CA ALA A 65 -5.38 12.27 17.54
C ALA A 65 -5.28 13.79 17.66
N THR A 66 -5.23 14.51 16.54
CA THR A 66 -5.20 15.98 16.52
C THR A 66 -6.47 16.58 17.13
N ALA A 67 -7.64 16.02 16.79
CA ALA A 67 -8.92 16.44 17.36
C ALA A 67 -8.97 16.18 18.87
N ALA A 68 -8.46 15.03 19.34
CA ALA A 68 -8.38 14.71 20.77
C ALA A 68 -7.49 15.70 21.54
N VAL A 69 -6.33 16.07 20.97
CA VAL A 69 -5.41 17.06 21.56
C VAL A 69 -6.06 18.46 21.63
N ALA A 70 -6.77 18.88 20.57
CA ALA A 70 -7.49 20.15 20.57
C ALA A 70 -8.63 20.18 21.62
N ALA A 71 -9.33 19.06 21.78
CA ALA A 71 -10.39 18.92 22.78
C ALA A 71 -9.83 18.96 24.22
N SER A 72 -8.68 18.34 24.49
CA SER A 72 -8.03 18.43 25.80
C SER A 72 -7.54 19.84 26.12
N ALA A 73 -6.93 20.54 25.15
CA ALA A 73 -6.48 21.92 25.34
C ALA A 73 -7.63 22.90 25.63
N THR A 74 -8.79 22.68 25.00
CA THR A 74 -10.01 23.48 25.27
C THR A 74 -10.56 23.21 26.67
N ARG A 75 -10.49 21.96 27.16
CA ARG A 75 -10.90 21.61 28.52
C ARG A 75 -9.98 22.19 29.59
N GLU A 76 -8.67 22.24 29.36
CA GLU A 76 -7.71 22.86 30.29
C GLU A 76 -7.89 24.38 30.39
N GLY A 77 -8.24 25.07 29.29
CA GLY A 77 -8.54 26.51 29.31
C GLY A 77 -9.85 26.89 30.03
N SER A 78 -10.80 25.96 30.15
CA SER A 78 -12.12 26.19 30.76
C SER A 78 -12.13 26.08 32.29
N THR A 79 -11.00 25.77 32.94
CA THR A 79 -10.86 25.72 34.40
C THR A 79 -9.74 26.65 34.89
N ARG A 80 -9.84 27.93 34.52
CA ARG A 80 -9.08 28.99 35.20
C ARG A 80 -10.08 29.89 35.95
N PRO A 81 -10.05 29.92 37.30
CA PRO A 81 -10.91 30.77 38.12
C PRO A 81 -10.66 32.26 37.91
#